data_AF-A0AA42UM36-F1
#
_entry.id   AF-A0AA42UM36-F1
#
_cell.length_a   1.000
_cell.length_b   1.000
_cell.length_c   1.000
_cell.angle_alpha   90.00
_cell.angle_beta   90.00
_cell.angle_gamma   90.00
#
_symmetry.space_group_name_H-M   'P 1'
#
loop_
_entity.id
_entity.type
_entity.pdbx_description
1 polymer ?
#
loop_
_entity_poly.entity_id
_entity_poly.type
_entity_poly.pdbx_seq_one_letter_code
_entity_poly.pdbx_strand_id
1 'polypeptide(L)'
;MNFFFRIAIPVLSAFYGFFPSQKVGMGEPIPIGIAKDWRKLILNETSILGYADETQNLYDEITKPVLIISLDDDFMATPKSVDLFGKLVLKNAKKKRLNIIPKEYGLDEIGHLDFFREKNKTEIWHIPLEYIEE
;
A
#
# COMPACT_ATOMS: atom_id res chain seq x y z
N MET A 1 -15.95 1.75 0.12
CA MET A 1 -15.03 0.71 0.66
C MET A 1 -15.75 -0.39 1.46
N ASN A 2 -16.47 -0.07 2.55
CA ASN A 2 -16.99 -1.08 3.50
C ASN A 2 -17.90 -2.17 2.91
N PHE A 3 -18.88 -1.84 2.05
CA PHE A 3 -19.77 -2.85 1.44
C PHE A 3 -18.98 -3.91 0.67
N PHE A 4 -17.97 -3.48 -0.09
CA PHE A 4 -17.22 -4.34 -0.96
C PHE A 4 -16.41 -5.40 -0.19
N PHE A 5 -15.65 -4.96 0.81
CA PHE A 5 -14.85 -5.86 1.63
C PHE A 5 -15.69 -6.69 2.60
N ARG A 6 -16.81 -6.15 3.11
CA ARG A 6 -17.66 -6.86 4.07
C ARG A 6 -18.61 -7.87 3.41
N ILE A 7 -19.07 -7.61 2.18
CA ILE A 7 -20.14 -8.37 1.52
C ILE A 7 -19.69 -8.92 0.16
N ALA A 8 -19.20 -8.09 -0.76
CA ALA A 8 -18.91 -8.53 -2.12
C ALA A 8 -17.78 -9.58 -2.18
N ILE A 9 -16.65 -9.34 -1.51
CA ILE A 9 -15.52 -10.29 -1.47
C ILE A 9 -15.95 -11.66 -0.93
N PRO A 10 -16.56 -11.80 0.27
CA PRO A 10 -16.90 -13.12 0.79
C PRO A 10 -17.96 -13.84 -0.05
N VAL A 11 -18.98 -13.13 -0.55
CA VAL A 11 -20.04 -13.74 -1.37
C VAL A 11 -19.50 -14.21 -2.72
N LEU A 12 -18.76 -13.35 -3.43
CA LEU A 12 -18.22 -13.68 -4.74
C LEU A 12 -17.15 -14.77 -4.63
N SER A 13 -16.30 -14.73 -3.60
CA SER A 13 -15.28 -15.77 -3.38
C SER A 13 -15.89 -17.13 -3.07
N ALA A 14 -16.99 -17.16 -2.30
CA ALA A 14 -17.70 -18.40 -2.00
C ALA A 14 -18.38 -19.00 -3.24
N PHE A 15 -18.92 -18.15 -4.12
CA PHE A 15 -19.60 -18.59 -5.34
C PHE A 15 -18.64 -19.05 -6.45
N TYR A 16 -17.56 -18.31 -6.70
CA TYR A 16 -16.62 -18.59 -7.79
C TYR A 16 -15.43 -19.46 -7.39
N GLY A 17 -15.19 -19.68 -6.09
CA GLY A 17 -13.97 -20.33 -5.57
C GLY A 17 -12.74 -19.41 -5.55
N PHE A 18 -12.87 -18.19 -6.05
CA PHE A 18 -11.88 -17.10 -6.05
C PHE A 18 -12.59 -15.75 -6.12
N PHE A 19 -11.91 -14.66 -5.82
CA PHE A 19 -12.47 -13.32 -5.94
C PHE A 19 -12.26 -12.75 -7.36
N PRO A 20 -13.33 -12.48 -8.14
CA PRO A 20 -13.22 -11.99 -9.52
C PRO A 20 -12.99 -10.47 -9.58
N SER A 21 -11.91 -10.00 -8.96
CA SER A 21 -11.40 -8.61 -8.92
C SER A 21 -11.40 -7.89 -10.28
N GLN A 22 -11.14 -8.62 -11.37
CA GLN A 22 -11.13 -8.05 -12.72
C GLN A 22 -12.50 -7.47 -13.13
N LYS A 23 -13.59 -8.06 -12.64
CA LYS A 23 -14.96 -7.60 -12.95
C LYS A 23 -15.34 -6.30 -12.24
N VAL A 24 -14.50 -5.86 -11.31
CA VAL A 24 -14.73 -4.73 -10.40
C VAL A 24 -13.54 -3.76 -10.39
N GLY A 25 -12.66 -3.86 -11.39
CA GLY A 25 -11.54 -2.93 -11.59
C GLY A 25 -10.40 -3.06 -10.60
N MET A 26 -10.25 -4.22 -9.94
CA MET A 26 -9.22 -4.45 -8.91
C MET A 26 -8.11 -5.41 -9.38
N GLY A 27 -7.83 -5.42 -10.68
CA GLY A 27 -6.78 -6.24 -11.29
C GLY A 27 -7.17 -7.71 -11.44
N GLU A 28 -6.16 -8.58 -11.51
CA GLU A 28 -6.31 -10.02 -11.80
C GLU A 28 -7.05 -10.79 -10.70
N PRO A 29 -7.74 -11.90 -11.03
CA PRO A 29 -8.45 -12.75 -10.08
C PRO A 29 -7.63 -13.11 -8.84
N ILE A 30 -8.21 -12.94 -7.66
CA ILE A 30 -7.51 -13.14 -6.39
C ILE A 30 -7.92 -14.48 -5.77
N PRO A 31 -6.99 -15.39 -5.46
CA PRO A 31 -7.26 -16.63 -4.72
C PRO A 31 -7.99 -16.37 -3.40
N ILE A 32 -8.86 -17.29 -2.98
CA ILE A 32 -9.73 -17.10 -1.81
C ILE A 32 -8.98 -16.81 -0.50
N GLY A 33 -7.81 -17.41 -0.28
CA GLY A 33 -6.98 -17.14 0.89
C GLY A 33 -6.49 -15.70 0.91
N ILE A 34 -5.92 -15.25 -0.21
CA ILE A 34 -5.43 -13.87 -0.38
C ILE A 34 -6.57 -12.86 -0.23
N ALA A 35 -7.75 -13.16 -0.78
CA ALA A 35 -8.92 -12.30 -0.64
C ALA A 35 -9.40 -12.17 0.82
N LYS A 36 -9.27 -13.23 1.63
CA LYS A 36 -9.57 -13.21 3.07
C LYS A 36 -8.56 -12.36 3.85
N ASP A 37 -7.27 -12.51 3.57
CA ASP A 37 -6.22 -11.74 4.22
C ASP A 37 -6.32 -10.25 3.87
N TRP A 38 -6.54 -9.95 2.59
CA TRP A 38 -6.75 -8.59 2.12
C TRP A 38 -7.97 -7.94 2.79
N ARG A 39 -9.08 -8.67 2.88
CA ARG A 39 -10.27 -8.22 3.63
C ARG A 39 -9.93 -7.94 5.09
N LYS A 40 -9.17 -8.80 5.76
CA LYS A 40 -8.78 -8.61 7.16
C LYS A 40 -7.93 -7.35 7.33
N LEU A 41 -6.96 -7.11 6.44
CA LEU A 41 -6.12 -5.91 6.45
C LEU A 41 -6.92 -4.61 6.28
N ILE A 42 -7.95 -4.62 5.44
CA ILE A 42 -8.76 -3.43 5.15
C ILE A 42 -9.83 -3.18 6.23
N LEU A 43 -10.35 -4.23 6.87
CA LEU A 43 -11.40 -4.10 7.87
C LEU A 43 -10.89 -3.94 9.30
N ASN A 44 -9.62 -4.25 9.56
CA ASN A 44 -9.01 -4.06 10.86
C ASN A 44 -8.52 -2.60 11.01
N GLU A 45 -8.88 -1.94 12.10
CA GLU A 45 -8.51 -0.55 12.38
C GLU A 45 -6.99 -0.35 12.53
N THR A 46 -6.28 -1.38 13.03
CA THR A 46 -4.81 -1.39 13.12
C THR A 46 -4.16 -2.00 11.86
N SER A 47 -4.97 -2.37 10.87
CA SER A 47 -4.57 -2.91 9.56
C SER A 47 -3.50 -4.00 9.67
N ILE A 48 -2.30 -3.75 9.11
CA ILE A 48 -1.19 -4.71 9.09
C ILE A 48 -0.75 -5.15 10.49
N LEU A 49 -0.86 -4.30 11.51
CA LEU A 49 -0.53 -4.68 12.90
C LEU A 49 -1.54 -5.70 13.42
N GLY A 50 -2.83 -5.50 13.17
CA GLY A 50 -3.85 -6.48 13.55
C GLY A 50 -3.70 -7.82 12.85
N TYR A 51 -3.06 -7.86 11.67
CA TYR A 51 -2.66 -9.12 11.04
C TYR A 51 -1.38 -9.70 11.65
N ALA A 52 -0.37 -8.87 11.91
CA ALA A 52 0.91 -9.27 12.50
C ALA A 52 0.76 -9.83 13.92
N ASP A 53 -0.15 -9.28 14.72
CA ASP A 53 -0.42 -9.71 16.09
C ASP A 53 -1.03 -11.13 16.16
N GLU A 54 -1.71 -11.59 15.10
CA GLU A 54 -2.20 -12.97 14.99
C GLU A 54 -1.15 -13.97 14.50
N THR A 55 0.02 -13.48 14.07
CA THR A 55 1.10 -14.30 13.52
C THR A 55 2.40 -14.07 14.30
N GLN A 56 3.31 -13.28 13.76
CA GLN A 56 4.52 -12.83 14.43
C GLN A 56 4.76 -11.36 14.04
N ASN A 57 4.73 -10.49 15.04
CA ASN A 57 4.97 -9.07 14.83
C ASN A 57 6.47 -8.76 14.96
N LEU A 58 7.14 -8.57 13.83
CA LEU A 58 8.57 -8.26 13.74
C LEU A 58 8.86 -6.79 13.39
N TYR A 59 7.83 -5.95 13.25
CA TYR A 59 8.02 -4.57 12.82
C TYR A 59 8.84 -3.74 13.81
N ASP A 60 8.79 -4.10 15.09
CA ASP A 60 9.59 -3.49 16.16
C ASP A 60 11.10 -3.76 16.01
N GLU A 61 11.48 -4.83 15.31
CA GLU A 61 12.89 -5.18 15.09
C GLU A 61 13.52 -4.32 13.99
N ILE A 62 12.70 -3.63 13.20
CA ILE A 62 13.16 -2.75 12.12
C ILE A 62 13.69 -1.45 12.74
N THR A 63 15.01 -1.39 12.88
CA THR A 63 15.75 -0.23 13.43
C THR A 63 16.58 0.51 12.38
N LYS A 64 16.62 0.00 11.15
CA LYS A 64 17.44 0.53 10.05
C LYS A 64 16.84 1.83 9.48
N PRO A 65 17.65 2.62 8.74
CA PRO A 65 17.12 3.70 7.92
C PRO A 65 16.06 3.19 6.94
N VAL A 66 14.95 3.92 6.84
CA VAL A 66 13.86 3.64 5.90
C VAL A 66 13.41 4.94 5.24
N LEU A 67 13.40 4.99 3.91
CA LEU A 67 12.70 6.01 3.15
C LEU A 67 11.24 5.59 2.95
N ILE A 68 10.31 6.47 3.33
CA ILE A 68 8.88 6.27 3.18
C ILE A 68 8.35 7.31 2.18
N ILE A 69 7.94 6.83 1.00
CA ILE A 69 7.41 7.66 -0.07
C ILE A 69 5.88 7.54 -0.11
N SER A 70 5.19 8.66 -0.31
CA SER A 70 3.78 8.69 -0.72
C SER A 70 3.62 9.59 -1.93
N LEU A 71 2.51 9.43 -2.62
CA LEU A 71 2.11 10.25 -3.76
C LEU A 71 0.87 11.04 -3.38
N ASP A 72 0.84 12.34 -3.69
CA ASP A 72 -0.25 13.22 -3.31
C ASP A 72 -1.59 12.85 -3.99
N ASP A 73 -1.50 12.28 -5.20
CA ASP A 73 -2.62 11.83 -6.02
C ASP A 73 -2.98 10.34 -5.83
N ASP A 74 -2.36 9.66 -4.85
CA ASP A 74 -2.73 8.29 -4.48
C ASP A 74 -3.90 8.27 -3.47
N PHE A 75 -5.09 7.95 -3.97
CA PHE A 75 -6.30 7.82 -3.15
C PHE A 75 -6.40 6.50 -2.38
N MET A 76 -5.57 5.50 -2.69
CA MET A 76 -5.54 4.20 -2.01
C MET A 76 -4.58 4.23 -0.82
N ALA A 77 -3.38 4.79 -0.99
CA ALA A 77 -2.37 4.96 0.04
C ALA A 77 -2.06 6.45 0.27
N THR A 78 -3.07 7.19 0.71
CA THR A 78 -2.98 8.64 0.99
C THR A 78 -1.77 9.00 1.85
N PRO A 79 -1.21 10.22 1.72
CA PRO A 79 -0.08 10.67 2.54
C PRO A 79 -0.32 10.49 4.04
N LYS A 80 -1.55 10.77 4.50
CA LYS A 80 -1.97 10.58 5.90
C LYS A 80 -1.92 9.11 6.34
N SER A 81 -2.37 8.17 5.50
CA SER A 81 -2.28 6.74 5.84
C SER A 81 -0.83 6.24 5.86
N VAL A 82 0.01 6.75 4.98
CA VAL A 82 1.44 6.42 4.94
C VAL A 82 2.18 6.98 6.16
N ASP A 83 1.84 8.20 6.59
CA ASP A 83 2.37 8.77 7.85
C ASP A 83 1.98 7.93 9.05
N LEU A 84 0.72 7.47 9.10
CA LEU A 84 0.24 6.60 10.16
C LEU A 84 0.97 5.26 10.15
N PHE A 85 1.21 4.67 8.97
CA PHE A 85 2.02 3.45 8.82
C PHE A 85 3.43 3.66 9.37
N GLY A 86 4.12 4.73 8.97
CA GLY A 86 5.46 5.04 9.49
C GLY A 86 5.49 5.27 11.00
N LYS A 87 4.43 5.84 11.57
CA LYS A 87 4.31 6.10 13.01
C LYS A 87 4.02 4.83 13.82
N LEU A 88 3.01 4.06 13.41
CA LEU A 88 2.51 2.94 14.20
C LEU A 88 3.25 1.64 13.91
N VAL A 89 3.59 1.38 12.66
CA VAL A 89 4.18 0.10 12.22
C VAL A 89 5.69 0.17 12.34
N LEU A 90 6.32 1.15 11.71
CA LEU A 90 7.78 1.28 11.68
C LEU A 90 8.32 2.10 12.87
N LYS A 91 7.84 1.82 14.09
CA LYS A 91 8.03 2.72 15.26
C LYS A 91 9.52 2.94 15.61
N ASN A 92 10.33 1.88 15.51
CA ASN A 92 11.75 1.90 15.87
C ASN A 92 12.70 2.24 14.71
N ALA A 93 12.16 2.38 13.48
CA ALA A 93 12.96 2.67 12.29
C ALA A 93 13.40 4.13 12.25
N LYS A 94 14.59 4.39 11.67
CA LYS A 94 15.07 5.74 11.37
C LYS A 94 14.45 6.21 10.05
N LYS A 95 13.33 6.92 10.13
CA LYS A 95 12.49 7.22 8.97
C LYS A 95 12.87 8.54 8.28
N LYS A 96 13.05 8.51 6.96
CA LYS A 96 13.04 9.69 6.06
C LYS A 96 11.69 9.68 5.36
N ARG A 97 10.90 10.76 5.47
CA ARG A 97 9.55 10.83 4.90
C ARG A 97 9.53 11.79 3.72
N LEU A 98 8.98 11.34 2.60
CA LEU A 98 8.84 12.13 1.38
C LEU A 98 7.43 11.99 0.80
N ASN A 99 6.69 13.09 0.67
CA ASN A 99 5.49 13.14 -0.14
C ASN A 99 5.82 13.75 -1.49
N ILE A 100 5.53 13.04 -2.59
CA ILE A 100 5.74 13.53 -3.94
C ILE A 100 4.43 14.16 -4.43
N ILE A 101 4.52 15.42 -4.83
CA ILE A 101 3.43 16.13 -5.51
C ILE A 101 3.77 16.09 -7.01
N PRO A 102 2.99 15.41 -7.86
CA PRO A 102 3.33 15.21 -9.27
C PRO A 102 3.76 16.49 -10.01
N LYS A 103 3.04 17.59 -9.74
CA LYS A 103 3.29 18.90 -10.36
C LYS A 103 4.66 19.49 -10.04
N GLU A 104 5.26 19.16 -8.89
CA GLU A 104 6.62 19.61 -8.54
C GLU A 104 7.69 18.95 -9.41
N TYR A 105 7.34 17.83 -10.04
CA TYR A 105 8.20 17.06 -10.95
C TYR A 105 7.79 17.20 -12.43
N GLY A 106 6.87 18.14 -12.74
CA GLY A 106 6.37 18.32 -14.09
C GLY A 106 5.46 17.18 -14.58
N LEU A 107 4.93 16.38 -13.67
CA LEU A 107 4.02 15.27 -13.97
C LEU A 107 2.57 15.69 -13.72
N ASP A 108 1.66 15.27 -14.62
CA ASP A 108 0.22 15.49 -14.45
C ASP A 108 -0.39 14.53 -13.41
N GLU A 109 0.01 13.26 -13.46
CA GLU A 109 -0.50 12.17 -12.61
C GLU A 109 0.55 11.04 -12.48
N ILE A 110 0.66 10.50 -11.27
CA ILE A 110 1.36 9.26 -10.94
C ILE A 110 0.33 8.22 -10.46
N GLY A 111 -0.50 8.57 -9.47
CA GLY A 111 -1.48 7.64 -8.89
C GLY A 111 -0.86 6.40 -8.25
N HIS A 112 -1.70 5.44 -7.85
CA HIS A 112 -1.28 4.33 -6.98
C HIS A 112 -0.25 3.37 -7.59
N LEU A 113 -0.25 3.18 -8.92
CA LEU A 113 0.51 2.11 -9.59
C LEU A 113 1.61 2.61 -10.52
N ASP A 114 1.68 3.91 -10.83
CA ASP A 114 2.54 4.36 -11.92
C ASP A 114 3.90 4.89 -11.49
N PHE A 115 4.28 4.80 -10.19
CA PHE A 115 5.60 5.24 -9.73
C PHE A 115 6.72 4.67 -10.61
N PHE A 116 6.70 3.35 -10.85
CA PHE A 116 7.66 2.64 -11.69
C PHE A 116 7.17 2.41 -13.14
N ARG A 117 6.32 3.28 -13.69
CA ARG A 117 6.06 3.29 -15.14
C ARG A 117 7.12 4.08 -15.88
N GLU A 118 7.41 3.64 -17.10
CA GLU A 118 8.43 4.24 -17.97
C GLU A 118 8.23 5.74 -18.20
N LYS A 119 6.96 6.20 -18.28
CA LYS A 119 6.61 7.63 -18.39
C LYS A 119 7.13 8.52 -17.25
N ASN A 120 7.45 7.93 -16.09
CA ASN A 120 7.88 8.63 -14.87
C ASN A 120 9.36 8.33 -14.54
N LYS A 121 10.07 7.63 -15.44
CA LYS A 121 11.41 7.09 -15.17
C LYS A 121 12.43 8.19 -14.91
N THR A 122 12.41 9.25 -15.70
CA THR A 122 13.43 10.31 -15.61
C THR A 122 13.20 11.19 -14.38
N GLU A 123 11.94 11.39 -14.03
CA GLU A 123 11.46 12.40 -13.10
C GLU A 123 11.52 11.92 -11.65
N ILE A 124 11.26 10.64 -11.37
CA ILE A 124 11.10 10.18 -9.97
C ILE A 124 11.80 8.87 -9.60
N TRP A 125 12.32 8.08 -10.56
CA TRP A 125 12.99 6.82 -10.21
C TRP A 125 14.35 7.01 -9.54
N HIS A 126 15.00 8.16 -9.76
CA HIS A 126 16.28 8.47 -9.11
C HIS A 126 16.12 8.63 -7.60
N ILE A 127 14.95 9.04 -7.11
CA ILE A 127 14.69 9.32 -5.69
C ILE A 127 15.02 8.13 -4.77
N PRO A 128 14.45 6.91 -4.97
CA PRO A 128 14.82 5.77 -4.14
C PRO A 128 16.25 5.28 -4.42
N LEU A 129 16.79 5.48 -5.63
CA LEU A 129 18.14 5.07 -5.98
C LEU A 129 19.18 5.88 -5.19
N GLU A 130 19.08 7.21 -5.22
CA GLU A 130 19.94 8.13 -4.47
C GLU A 130 19.93 7.81 -2.97
N TYR A 131 18.77 7.49 -2.41
CA TYR A 131 18.67 7.11 -1.00
C TYR A 131 19.37 5.79 -0.65
N ILE A 132 19.40 4.83 -1.56
CA ILE A 132 20.08 3.54 -1.34
C ILE A 132 21.59 3.68 -1.52
N GLU A 133 22.03 4.62 -2.36
CA GLU A 133 23.44 4.92 -2.63
C GLU A 133 24.10 5.85 -1.59
N GLU A 134 23.30 6.58 -0.78
CA GLU A 134 23.72 7.33 0.43
C GLU A 134 24.30 6.43 1.53
#